data_AF-A0A8S4GGK8-F1
#
_entry.id   AF-A0A8S4GGK8-F1
#
_cell.length_a   1.000
_cell.length_b   1.000
_cell.length_c   1.000
_cell.angle_alpha   90.00
_cell.angle_beta   90.00
_cell.angle_gamma   90.00
#
_symmetry.space_group_name_H-M   'P 1'
#
loop_
_entity.id
_entity.type
_entity.pdbx_description
1 polymer ?
#
loop_
_entity_poly.entity_id
_entity_poly.type
_entity_poly.pdbx_seq_one_letter_code
_entity_poly.pdbx_strand_id
1 'polypeptide(L)'
;MAPKRARASNAAETKSASSGLFLIKSEPDDFSLDDLANKETECWDGVRNPIARKHLRAMSVGDQVLFYHSSCKDVGVVGVAEVTRDAYPDPSQFDASSKYYDPKSTQEQPRWDSVDVKFVSRLPRTVGLKELKEIAAAPGEGQDVLSDFALLRMSRLSVMPVEQRVWDFILALADQEPPEPKKKKRKSKAKAEDSDGGSDGQ
;
A
#
# COMPACT_ATOMS: atom_id res chain seq x y z
N MET A 1 -0.42 -66.10 16.70
CA MET A 1 -0.13 -64.88 15.92
C MET A 1 -1.30 -63.92 16.08
N ALA A 2 -1.09 -62.80 16.78
CA ALA A 2 -1.87 -61.57 16.64
C ALA A 2 -0.91 -60.52 16.01
N PRO A 3 -1.35 -59.33 15.55
CA PRO A 3 -2.70 -58.76 15.55
C PRO A 3 -3.08 -58.09 14.21
N LYS A 4 -4.26 -57.46 14.11
CA LYS A 4 -4.37 -56.03 13.72
C LYS A 4 -5.79 -55.47 13.95
N ARG A 5 -5.87 -54.61 14.95
CA ARG A 5 -6.93 -53.62 15.16
C ARG A 5 -6.93 -52.64 13.99
N ALA A 6 -8.08 -52.32 13.43
CA ALA A 6 -8.27 -51.12 12.63
C ALA A 6 -8.35 -49.92 13.59
N ARG A 7 -7.51 -48.91 13.36
CA ARG A 7 -7.44 -47.68 14.16
C ARG A 7 -8.00 -46.53 13.33
N ALA A 8 -8.99 -45.88 13.93
CA ALA A 8 -9.49 -44.51 13.80
C ALA A 8 -8.86 -43.57 12.74
N SER A 9 -9.77 -42.94 12.00
CA SER A 9 -9.88 -41.50 11.74
C SER A 9 -8.63 -40.75 11.28
N ASN A 10 -8.57 -40.43 9.98
CA ASN A 10 -7.75 -39.34 9.48
C ASN A 10 -8.54 -38.03 9.69
N ALA A 11 -8.25 -37.30 10.76
CA ALA A 11 -8.62 -35.90 10.85
C ALA A 11 -7.65 -35.14 9.96
N ALA A 12 -8.16 -34.49 8.91
CA ALA A 12 -7.38 -33.55 8.13
C ALA A 12 -7.03 -32.36 9.04
N GLU A 13 -5.76 -32.27 9.46
CA GLU A 13 -5.21 -31.03 9.98
C GLU A 13 -5.29 -29.99 8.85
N THR A 14 -6.25 -29.07 8.95
CA THR A 14 -6.21 -27.80 8.25
C THR A 14 -4.94 -27.08 8.67
N LYS A 15 -3.95 -27.14 7.80
CA LYS A 15 -2.73 -26.34 7.89
C LYS A 15 -3.17 -24.88 7.81
N SER A 16 -3.18 -24.18 8.95
CA SER A 16 -3.31 -22.72 8.96
C SER A 16 -2.08 -22.18 8.23
N ALA A 17 -2.24 -21.84 6.96
CA ALA A 17 -1.20 -21.13 6.22
C ALA A 17 -1.00 -19.78 6.92
N SER A 18 0.23 -19.46 7.28
CA SER A 18 0.56 -18.12 7.75
C SER A 18 0.41 -17.16 6.56
N SER A 19 -0.70 -16.43 6.50
CA SER A 19 -0.92 -15.39 5.49
C SER A 19 0.17 -14.32 5.59
N GLY A 20 0.80 -14.00 4.47
CA GLY A 20 1.65 -12.83 4.30
C GLY A 20 0.84 -11.54 4.36
N LEU A 21 1.52 -10.45 4.70
CA LEU A 21 0.94 -9.11 4.82
C LEU A 21 1.70 -8.14 3.91
N PHE A 22 0.96 -7.40 3.11
CA PHE A 22 1.51 -6.50 2.10
C PHE A 22 0.78 -5.16 2.06
N LEU A 23 1.35 -4.21 1.34
CA LEU A 23 0.70 -2.96 0.96
C LEU A 23 0.87 -2.76 -0.55
N ILE A 24 -0.22 -2.37 -1.22
CA ILE A 24 -0.24 -1.95 -2.62
C ILE A 24 -0.68 -0.49 -2.71
N LYS A 25 -0.07 0.29 -3.61
CA LYS A 25 -0.44 1.67 -3.89
C LYS A 25 -1.24 1.76 -5.18
N SER A 26 -2.31 2.54 -5.17
CA SER A 26 -3.07 2.92 -6.36
C SER A 26 -3.44 4.40 -6.32
N GLU A 27 -3.52 5.03 -7.48
CA GLU A 27 -4.06 6.38 -7.60
C GLU A 27 -5.59 6.26 -7.73
N PRO A 28 -6.39 6.87 -6.84
CA PRO A 28 -7.84 6.66 -6.83
C PRO A 28 -8.56 7.23 -8.05
N ASP A 29 -7.93 8.13 -8.80
CA ASP A 29 -8.46 8.63 -10.07
C ASP A 29 -8.30 7.59 -11.21
N ASP A 30 -7.35 6.66 -11.08
CA ASP A 30 -7.12 5.55 -12.02
C ASP A 30 -7.87 4.28 -11.56
N PHE A 31 -7.70 3.90 -10.29
CA PHE A 31 -8.35 2.73 -9.70
C PHE A 31 -8.41 2.85 -8.16
N SER A 32 -9.59 3.10 -7.63
CA SER A 32 -9.84 3.26 -6.20
C SER A 32 -10.17 1.93 -5.48
N LEU A 33 -10.29 1.98 -4.15
CA LEU A 33 -10.77 0.82 -3.39
C LEU A 33 -12.25 0.54 -3.70
N ASP A 34 -13.01 1.59 -4.04
CA ASP A 34 -14.43 1.53 -4.37
C ASP A 34 -14.62 0.79 -5.70
N ASP A 35 -13.72 1.04 -6.66
CA ASP A 35 -13.72 0.31 -7.93
C ASP A 35 -13.44 -1.17 -7.70
N LEU A 36 -12.49 -1.51 -6.83
CA LEU A 36 -12.24 -2.90 -6.42
C LEU A 36 -13.45 -3.53 -5.73
N ALA A 37 -14.12 -2.78 -4.84
CA ALA A 37 -15.32 -3.24 -4.16
C ALA A 37 -16.47 -3.54 -5.14
N ASN A 38 -16.58 -2.76 -6.22
CA ASN A 38 -17.60 -2.95 -7.25
C ASN A 38 -17.24 -4.08 -8.25
N LYS A 39 -15.95 -4.28 -8.53
CA LYS A 39 -15.47 -5.30 -9.49
C LYS A 39 -15.32 -6.70 -8.86
N GLU A 40 -15.35 -6.77 -7.53
CA GLU A 40 -15.07 -7.95 -6.69
C GLU A 40 -13.62 -8.43 -6.76
N THR A 41 -13.02 -8.61 -7.96
CA THR A 41 -11.63 -9.03 -8.16
C THR A 41 -10.97 -8.25 -9.30
N GLU A 42 -9.69 -7.92 -9.15
CA GLU A 42 -8.90 -7.17 -10.12
C GLU A 42 -7.50 -7.78 -10.31
N CYS A 43 -7.00 -7.76 -11.55
CA CYS A 43 -5.60 -8.02 -11.85
C CYS A 43 -4.75 -6.80 -11.45
N TRP A 44 -3.82 -7.00 -10.52
CA TRP A 44 -2.89 -5.96 -10.09
C TRP A 44 -1.75 -5.77 -11.10
N ASP A 45 -2.08 -5.14 -12.23
CA ASP A 45 -1.18 -4.89 -13.35
C ASP A 45 -0.28 -3.66 -13.19
N GLY A 46 0.55 -3.39 -14.20
CA GLY A 46 1.27 -2.13 -14.33
C GLY A 46 2.47 -1.95 -13.40
N VAL A 47 2.82 -2.95 -12.58
CA VAL A 47 4.01 -2.91 -11.74
C VAL A 47 5.26 -3.05 -12.61
N ARG A 48 6.02 -1.95 -12.74
CA ARG A 48 7.26 -1.85 -13.55
C ARG A 48 8.52 -1.57 -12.71
N ASN A 49 8.45 -1.80 -11.41
CA ASN A 49 9.59 -1.71 -10.49
C ASN A 49 10.08 -3.14 -10.14
N PRO A 50 11.36 -3.50 -10.39
CA PRO A 50 11.87 -4.84 -10.11
C PRO A 50 11.73 -5.31 -8.65
N ILE A 51 11.82 -4.38 -7.68
CA ILE A 51 11.65 -4.69 -6.26
C ILE A 51 10.17 -4.95 -5.96
N ALA A 52 9.27 -4.11 -6.47
CA ALA A 52 7.83 -4.33 -6.32
C ALA A 52 7.38 -5.66 -6.97
N ARG A 53 7.89 -5.97 -8.16
CA ARG A 53 7.66 -7.26 -8.84
C ARG A 53 8.13 -8.44 -7.98
N LYS A 54 9.28 -8.33 -7.32
CA LYS A 54 9.75 -9.37 -6.38
C LYS A 54 8.76 -9.58 -5.24
N HIS A 55 8.14 -8.50 -4.73
CA HIS A 55 7.13 -8.61 -3.68
C HIS A 55 5.82 -9.21 -4.19
N LEU A 56 5.38 -8.91 -5.41
CA LEU A 56 4.25 -9.61 -6.03
C LEU A 56 4.51 -11.11 -6.13
N ARG A 57 5.71 -11.53 -6.57
CA ARG A 57 6.10 -12.95 -6.61
C ARG A 57 6.18 -13.64 -5.25
N ALA A 58 6.24 -12.87 -4.17
CA ALA A 58 6.26 -13.40 -2.81
C ALA A 58 4.85 -13.54 -2.20
N MET A 59 3.82 -12.99 -2.85
CA MET A 59 2.43 -13.14 -2.43
C MET A 59 1.89 -14.52 -2.79
N SER A 60 1.02 -15.04 -1.95
CA SER A 60 0.24 -16.27 -2.15
C SER A 60 -1.25 -16.00 -1.92
N VAL A 61 -2.12 -16.84 -2.49
CA VAL A 61 -3.57 -16.80 -2.21
C VAL A 61 -3.84 -16.80 -0.71
N GLY A 62 -4.67 -15.85 -0.25
CA GLY A 62 -5.03 -15.65 1.16
C GLY A 62 -4.16 -14.63 1.90
N ASP A 63 -3.10 -14.11 1.28
CA ASP A 63 -2.33 -13.00 1.82
C ASP A 63 -3.17 -11.71 1.87
N GLN A 64 -3.06 -10.96 2.96
CA GLN A 64 -3.81 -9.73 3.18
C GLN A 64 -3.00 -8.51 2.71
N VAL A 65 -3.72 -7.52 2.19
CA VAL A 65 -3.11 -6.37 1.54
C VAL A 65 -3.75 -5.07 2.02
N LEU A 66 -2.95 -4.18 2.59
CA LEU A 66 -3.36 -2.79 2.82
C LEU A 66 -3.47 -2.08 1.47
N PHE A 67 -4.65 -1.53 1.18
CA PHE A 67 -4.88 -0.74 -0.01
C PHE A 67 -4.58 0.73 0.29
N TYR A 68 -3.58 1.29 -0.39
CA TYR A 68 -3.10 2.65 -0.17
C TYR A 68 -3.44 3.55 -1.35
N HIS A 69 -4.12 4.67 -1.09
CA HIS A 69 -4.34 5.73 -2.08
C HIS A 69 -3.13 6.66 -2.16
N SER A 70 -2.51 6.73 -3.34
CA SER A 70 -1.40 7.63 -3.67
C SER A 70 -1.83 8.77 -4.59
N SER A 71 -0.98 9.79 -4.70
CA SER A 71 -1.11 10.90 -5.66
C SER A 71 -2.44 11.68 -5.61
N CYS A 72 -3.19 11.60 -4.52
CA CYS A 72 -4.46 12.29 -4.32
C CYS A 72 -4.40 13.30 -3.16
N LYS A 73 -5.52 13.96 -2.88
CA LYS A 73 -5.63 14.92 -1.77
C LYS A 73 -5.45 14.25 -0.41
N ASP A 74 -6.10 13.10 -0.22
CA ASP A 74 -6.19 12.38 1.05
C ASP A 74 -5.40 11.06 0.97
N VAL A 75 -4.07 11.16 0.85
CA VAL A 75 -3.18 9.99 0.72
C VAL A 75 -3.07 9.18 2.02
N GLY A 76 -3.21 7.87 1.92
CA GLY A 76 -3.18 6.99 3.08
C GLY A 76 -3.69 5.59 2.80
N VAL A 77 -3.69 4.77 3.85
CA VAL A 77 -4.31 3.43 3.82
C VAL A 77 -5.82 3.60 3.99
N VAL A 78 -6.61 2.99 3.11
CA VAL A 78 -8.07 3.18 3.04
C VAL A 78 -8.87 1.90 3.27
N GLY A 79 -8.23 0.73 3.19
CA GLY A 79 -8.92 -0.55 3.30
C GLY A 79 -7.99 -1.74 3.20
N VAL A 80 -8.62 -2.91 3.15
CA VAL A 80 -7.97 -4.21 3.04
C VAL A 80 -8.49 -4.93 1.80
N ALA A 81 -7.56 -5.57 1.11
CA ALA A 81 -7.79 -6.52 0.03
C ALA A 81 -7.11 -7.87 0.35
N GLU A 82 -7.41 -8.90 -0.42
CA GLU A 82 -6.82 -10.23 -0.27
C GLU A 82 -6.37 -10.76 -1.64
N VAL A 83 -5.22 -11.41 -1.68
CA VAL A 83 -4.71 -12.08 -2.89
C VAL A 83 -5.57 -13.30 -3.19
N THR A 84 -6.09 -13.38 -4.41
CA THR A 84 -6.93 -14.48 -4.92
C THR A 84 -6.24 -15.33 -5.97
N ARG A 85 -5.11 -14.86 -6.50
CA ARG A 85 -4.27 -15.62 -7.42
C ARG A 85 -2.80 -15.27 -7.21
N ASP A 86 -1.97 -16.32 -7.08
CA ASP A 86 -0.51 -16.21 -7.02
C ASP A 86 0.05 -15.49 -8.25
N ALA A 87 1.31 -15.03 -8.16
CA ALA A 87 1.92 -14.25 -9.22
C ALA A 87 1.96 -15.00 -10.58
N TYR A 88 1.59 -14.29 -11.64
CA TYR A 88 1.60 -14.75 -13.02
C TYR A 88 2.08 -13.63 -13.95
N PRO A 89 2.48 -13.94 -15.20
CA PRO A 89 2.90 -12.90 -16.15
C PRO A 89 1.83 -11.82 -16.32
N ASP A 90 2.19 -10.56 -16.07
CA ASP A 90 1.30 -9.42 -16.23
C ASP A 90 0.83 -9.33 -17.70
N PRO A 91 -0.47 -9.50 -18.01
CA PRO A 91 -0.95 -9.51 -19.39
C PRO A 91 -0.75 -8.17 -20.10
N SER A 92 -0.77 -7.04 -19.36
CA SER A 92 -0.61 -5.69 -19.90
C SER A 92 0.76 -5.45 -20.54
N GLN A 93 1.77 -6.24 -20.19
CA GLN A 93 3.11 -6.11 -20.74
C GLN A 93 3.20 -6.53 -22.22
N PHE A 94 2.22 -7.33 -22.70
CA PHE A 94 2.18 -7.85 -24.08
C PHE A 94 1.22 -7.09 -25.00
N ASP A 95 0.34 -6.27 -24.43
CA ASP A 95 -0.65 -5.50 -25.18
C ASP A 95 -0.06 -4.16 -25.62
N ALA A 96 0.17 -3.99 -26.92
CA ALA A 96 0.72 -2.76 -27.50
C ALA A 96 -0.17 -1.51 -27.30
N SER A 97 -1.45 -1.68 -26.95
CA SER A 97 -2.36 -0.58 -26.62
C SER A 97 -2.30 -0.16 -25.15
N SER A 98 -1.72 -1.00 -24.29
CA SER A 98 -1.62 -0.73 -22.86
C SER A 98 -0.57 0.35 -22.57
N LYS A 99 -0.87 1.23 -21.60
CA LYS A 99 0.13 2.16 -21.01
C LYS A 99 1.34 1.43 -20.40
N TYR A 100 1.23 0.13 -20.14
CA TYR A 100 2.24 -0.69 -19.50
C TYR A 100 2.92 -1.69 -20.42
N TYR A 101 2.72 -1.58 -21.74
CA TYR A 101 3.40 -2.38 -22.75
C TYR A 101 4.93 -2.35 -22.58
N ASP A 102 5.58 -3.50 -22.69
CA ASP A 102 7.03 -3.60 -22.71
C ASP A 102 7.48 -4.38 -23.96
N PRO A 103 8.00 -3.71 -25.02
CA PRO A 103 8.38 -4.36 -26.27
C PRO A 103 9.53 -5.36 -26.14
N LYS A 104 10.20 -5.41 -24.97
CA LYS A 104 11.26 -6.38 -24.68
C LYS A 104 10.75 -7.57 -23.86
N SER A 105 9.47 -7.59 -23.49
CA SER A 105 8.86 -8.71 -22.79
C SER A 105 8.16 -9.62 -23.80
N THR A 106 8.46 -10.92 -23.76
CA THR A 106 7.82 -11.92 -24.61
C THR A 106 7.09 -12.95 -23.77
N GLN A 107 6.19 -13.73 -24.36
CA GLN A 107 5.45 -14.76 -23.63
C GLN A 107 6.37 -15.84 -23.04
N GLU A 108 7.50 -16.10 -23.70
CA GLU A 108 8.52 -17.05 -23.25
C GLU A 108 9.42 -16.47 -22.15
N GLN A 109 9.59 -15.15 -22.13
CA GLN A 109 10.45 -14.44 -21.17
C GLN A 109 9.73 -13.21 -20.57
N PRO A 110 8.65 -13.43 -19.80
CA PRO A 110 7.91 -12.35 -19.17
C PRO A 110 8.79 -11.59 -18.18
N ARG A 111 8.81 -10.26 -18.33
CA ARG A 111 9.58 -9.35 -17.47
C ARG A 111 8.77 -8.85 -16.28
N TRP A 112 7.45 -8.93 -16.32
CA TRP A 112 6.57 -8.38 -15.30
C TRP A 112 5.55 -9.41 -14.86
N ASP A 113 5.13 -9.29 -13.61
CA ASP A 113 4.19 -10.21 -12.98
C ASP A 113 3.10 -9.39 -12.30
N SER A 114 1.93 -10.01 -12.18
CA SER A 114 0.75 -9.51 -11.52
C SER A 114 0.19 -10.60 -10.60
N VAL A 115 -0.65 -10.19 -9.67
CA VAL A 115 -1.50 -11.07 -8.85
C VAL A 115 -2.94 -10.64 -9.05
N ASP A 116 -3.90 -11.47 -8.69
CA ASP A 116 -5.30 -11.00 -8.59
C ASP A 116 -5.61 -10.69 -7.13
N VAL A 117 -6.30 -9.58 -6.88
CA VAL A 117 -6.75 -9.17 -5.53
C VAL A 117 -8.25 -8.96 -5.51
N LYS A 118 -8.89 -9.26 -4.37
CA LYS A 118 -10.30 -8.95 -4.12
C LYS A 118 -10.45 -7.96 -2.97
N PHE A 119 -11.55 -7.22 -2.98
CA PHE A 119 -11.94 -6.39 -1.85
C PHE A 119 -12.24 -7.24 -0.61
N VAL A 120 -11.82 -6.77 0.58
CA VAL A 120 -12.18 -7.38 1.87
C VAL A 120 -12.98 -6.40 2.72
N SER A 121 -12.42 -5.23 3.01
CA SER A 121 -13.07 -4.25 3.87
C SER A 121 -12.54 -2.83 3.65
N ARG A 122 -13.36 -1.85 4.07
CA ARG A 122 -12.92 -0.47 4.24
C ARG A 122 -12.44 -0.27 5.67
N LEU A 123 -11.42 0.56 5.83
CA LEU A 123 -11.08 1.07 7.16
C LEU A 123 -12.12 2.09 7.63
N PRO A 124 -12.37 2.24 8.94
CA PRO A 124 -13.31 3.24 9.46
C PRO A 124 -12.94 4.67 9.07
N ARG A 125 -11.64 4.94 8.88
CA ARG A 125 -11.10 6.17 8.29
C ARG A 125 -9.84 5.89 7.50
N THR A 126 -9.44 6.85 6.66
CA THR A 126 -8.11 6.85 6.06
C THR A 126 -7.04 7.04 7.13
N VAL A 127 -6.04 6.15 7.17
CA VAL A 127 -4.81 6.33 7.97
C VAL A 127 -3.81 7.08 7.10
N GLY A 128 -3.66 8.37 7.36
CA GLY A 128 -2.98 9.30 6.45
C GLY A 128 -1.46 9.18 6.47
N LEU A 129 -0.81 9.38 5.33
CA LEU A 129 0.66 9.36 5.26
C LEU A 129 1.32 10.39 6.19
N LYS A 130 0.69 11.57 6.33
CA LYS A 130 1.19 12.63 7.21
C LYS A 130 1.16 12.20 8.67
N GLU A 131 0.07 11.57 9.11
CA GLU A 131 -0.07 11.01 10.45
C GLU A 131 1.01 9.97 10.72
N LEU A 132 1.18 8.99 9.81
CA LEU A 132 2.21 7.96 9.94
C LEU A 132 3.63 8.55 10.05
N LYS A 133 3.94 9.59 9.27
CA LYS A 133 5.23 10.30 9.34
C LYS A 133 5.42 11.05 10.65
N GLU A 134 4.38 11.69 11.17
CA GLU A 134 4.46 12.40 12.45
C GLU A 134 4.65 11.43 13.60
N ILE A 135 3.94 10.29 13.60
CA ILE A 135 4.11 9.22 14.58
C ILE A 135 5.51 8.62 14.51
N ALA A 136 6.01 8.32 13.31
CA ALA A 136 7.35 7.75 13.12
C ALA A 136 8.49 8.69 13.57
N ALA A 137 8.23 10.00 13.67
CA ALA A 137 9.21 11.01 14.07
C ALA A 137 9.14 11.35 15.58
N ALA A 138 8.08 10.95 16.29
CA ALA A 138 7.88 11.25 17.69
C ALA A 138 8.34 10.07 18.58
N PRO A 139 9.11 10.31 19.66
CA PRO A 139 9.53 9.25 20.57
C PRO A 139 8.35 8.45 21.13
N GLY A 140 8.43 7.12 21.03
CA GLY A 140 7.43 6.20 21.57
C GLY A 140 7.25 4.96 20.69
N GLU A 141 6.27 4.13 21.04
CA GLU A 141 5.97 2.86 20.34
C GLU A 141 5.79 3.04 18.83
N GLY A 142 5.12 4.11 18.42
CA GLY A 142 4.90 4.40 17.01
C GLY A 142 6.19 4.63 16.21
N GLN A 143 7.22 5.23 16.81
CA GLN A 143 8.54 5.33 16.18
C GLN A 143 9.19 3.96 16.02
N ASP A 144 9.15 3.13 17.06
CA ASP A 144 9.76 1.80 17.06
C ASP A 144 9.09 0.86 16.03
N VAL A 145 7.79 1.03 15.81
CA VAL A 145 7.00 0.26 14.84
C VAL A 145 7.18 0.79 13.41
N LEU A 146 7.15 2.11 13.20
CA LEU A 146 7.04 2.68 11.84
C LEU A 146 8.37 3.14 11.22
N SER A 147 9.43 3.35 12.00
CA SER A 147 10.69 3.95 11.51
C SER A 147 11.31 3.21 10.33
N ASP A 148 11.23 1.87 10.34
CA ASP A 148 11.75 1.03 9.25
C ASP A 148 10.70 0.67 8.19
N PHE A 149 9.46 1.13 8.34
CA PHE A 149 8.40 0.77 7.41
C PHE A 149 8.69 1.29 5.99
N ALA A 150 8.70 0.39 5.02
CA ALA A 150 9.08 0.67 3.64
C ALA A 150 8.28 1.82 3.00
N LEU A 151 7.00 2.00 3.39
CA LEU A 151 6.16 3.11 2.93
C LEU A 151 6.79 4.48 3.20
N LEU A 152 7.46 4.64 4.34
CA LEU A 152 8.04 5.90 4.79
C LEU A 152 9.45 6.14 4.23
N ARG A 153 10.19 5.08 3.91
CA ARG A 153 11.57 5.17 3.42
C ARG A 153 11.70 5.08 1.89
N MET A 154 10.78 4.39 1.23
CA MET A 154 10.84 4.06 -0.20
C MET A 154 9.61 4.61 -0.93
N SER A 155 9.57 5.92 -1.14
CA SER A 155 8.39 6.61 -1.72
C SER A 155 7.95 6.06 -3.08
N ARG A 156 8.91 5.65 -3.92
CA ARG A 156 8.68 5.10 -5.28
C ARG A 156 8.35 3.61 -5.33
N LEU A 157 8.34 2.91 -4.20
CA LEU A 157 7.97 1.49 -4.16
C LEU A 157 6.44 1.37 -4.05
N SER A 158 5.81 0.66 -4.99
CA SER A 158 4.34 0.53 -5.08
C SER A 158 3.78 -0.73 -4.44
N VAL A 159 4.61 -1.77 -4.25
CA VAL A 159 4.26 -3.02 -3.58
C VAL A 159 5.34 -3.32 -2.56
N MET A 160 4.96 -3.58 -1.31
CA MET A 160 5.91 -3.84 -0.23
C MET A 160 5.34 -4.79 0.81
N PRO A 161 6.19 -5.56 1.51
CA PRO A 161 5.77 -6.35 2.66
C PRO A 161 5.44 -5.42 3.83
N VAL A 162 4.56 -5.89 4.71
CA VAL A 162 4.16 -5.23 5.94
C VAL A 162 4.48 -6.20 7.08
N GLU A 163 5.22 -5.74 8.09
CA GLU A 163 5.42 -6.55 9.29
C GLU A 163 4.13 -6.59 10.12
N GLN A 164 3.88 -7.70 10.82
CA GLN A 164 2.68 -7.87 11.65
C GLN A 164 2.45 -6.69 12.60
N ARG A 165 3.49 -6.22 13.29
CA ARG A 165 3.42 -5.06 14.19
C ARG A 165 2.96 -3.77 13.48
N VAL A 166 3.38 -3.56 12.23
CA VAL A 166 2.98 -2.38 11.44
C VAL A 166 1.54 -2.51 10.99
N TRP A 167 1.14 -3.72 10.56
CA TRP A 167 -0.23 -4.03 10.18
C TRP A 167 -1.19 -3.74 11.33
N ASP A 168 -0.95 -4.36 12.48
CA ASP A 168 -1.80 -4.22 13.67
C ASP A 168 -1.88 -2.75 14.12
N PHE A 169 -0.74 -2.04 14.08
CA PHE A 169 -0.69 -0.62 14.42
C PHE A 169 -1.51 0.25 13.47
N ILE A 170 -1.46 0.00 12.17
CA ILE A 170 -2.26 0.75 11.17
C ILE A 170 -3.76 0.47 11.38
N LEU A 171 -4.15 -0.78 11.63
CA LEU A 171 -5.55 -1.11 11.91
C LEU A 171 -6.03 -0.44 13.21
N ALA A 172 -5.23 -0.49 14.27
CA ALA A 172 -5.55 0.17 15.54
C ALA A 172 -5.64 1.69 15.42
N LEU A 173 -4.85 2.32 14.55
CA LEU A 173 -4.99 3.75 14.24
C LEU A 173 -6.32 4.03 13.54
N ALA A 174 -6.72 3.18 12.60
CA ALA A 174 -7.95 3.34 11.83
C ALA A 174 -9.22 3.30 12.72
N ASP A 175 -9.16 2.61 13.85
CA ASP A 175 -10.26 2.55 14.84
C ASP A 175 -10.31 3.76 15.78
N GLN A 176 -9.33 4.66 15.72
CA GLN A 176 -9.27 5.88 16.52
C GLN A 176 -9.80 7.10 15.76
N GLU A 177 -10.24 8.13 16.49
CA GLU A 177 -10.59 9.41 15.88
C GLU A 177 -9.38 10.02 15.13
N PRO A 178 -9.60 10.67 13.98
CA PRO A 178 -8.52 11.29 13.23
C PRO A 178 -7.87 12.42 14.06
N PRO A 179 -6.54 12.61 13.94
CA PRO A 179 -5.87 13.69 14.65
C PRO A 179 -6.41 15.06 14.21
N GLU A 180 -6.63 15.96 15.16
CA GLU A 180 -7.15 17.29 14.86
C GLU A 180 -6.28 18.04 13.82
N PRO A 181 -6.89 18.73 12.85
CA PRO A 181 -6.14 19.50 11.86
C PRO A 181 -5.40 20.65 12.56
N LYS A 182 -4.06 20.55 12.63
CA LYS A 182 -3.20 21.63 13.15
C LYS A 182 -3.45 22.92 12.36
N LYS A 183 -3.97 23.96 13.03
CA LYS A 183 -4.25 25.29 12.45
C LYS A 183 -2.98 25.84 11.80
N LYS A 184 -3.03 26.12 10.48
CA LYS A 184 -1.92 26.77 9.76
C LYS A 184 -1.67 28.17 10.34
N LYS A 185 -0.51 28.40 10.97
CA LYS A 185 -0.07 29.76 11.32
C LYS A 185 0.12 30.56 10.03
N ARG A 186 -0.73 31.56 9.79
CA ARG A 186 -0.55 32.53 8.69
C ARG A 186 0.75 33.30 8.96
N LYS A 187 1.76 33.15 8.10
CA LYS A 187 2.91 34.06 8.09
C LYS A 187 2.42 35.42 7.56
N SER A 188 2.33 36.41 8.42
CA SER A 188 2.16 37.82 8.02
C SER A 188 3.44 38.29 7.32
N LYS A 189 3.34 38.61 6.03
CA LYS A 189 4.44 39.22 5.26
C LYS A 189 4.40 40.72 5.54
N ALA A 190 5.29 41.22 6.40
CA ALA A 190 5.52 42.65 6.56
C ALA A 190 6.18 43.17 5.28
N LYS A 191 5.55 44.15 4.63
CA LYS A 191 6.08 44.88 3.48
C LYS A 191 6.74 46.15 4.05
N ALA A 192 8.06 46.24 3.96
CA ALA A 192 8.77 47.49 4.23
C ALA A 192 8.58 48.40 3.01
N GLU A 193 8.05 49.60 3.24
CA GLU A 193 8.01 50.70 2.27
C GLU A 193 9.29 51.51 2.48
N ASP A 194 10.18 51.50 1.49
CA ASP A 194 11.28 52.46 1.38
C ASP A 194 10.71 53.77 0.82
N SER A 195 10.71 54.81 1.64
CA SER A 195 10.48 56.19 1.22
C SER A 195 11.82 56.82 0.87
N ASP A 196 12.17 56.83 -0.42
CA ASP A 196 13.29 57.61 -0.95
C ASP A 196 12.81 59.05 -1.21
N GLY A 197 13.11 59.94 -0.28
CA GLY A 197 12.86 61.37 -0.37
C GLY A 197 14.10 62.12 -0.83
N GLY A 198 14.34 62.12 -2.15
CA GLY A 198 15.38 62.97 -2.76
C GLY A 198 14.89 64.41 -2.92
N SER A 199 15.44 65.31 -2.09
CA SER A 199 15.34 66.76 -2.25
C SER A 199 16.75 67.33 -2.08
N ASP A 200 17.39 67.70 -3.18
CA ASP A 200 18.49 68.66 -3.16
C ASP A 200 18.24 69.72 -4.23
N GLY A 201 18.02 70.95 -3.75
CA GLY A 201 18.13 72.16 -4.52
C GLY A 201 19.33 72.96 -4.02
N GLN A 202 20.27 73.24 -4.93
CA GLN A 202 20.92 74.53 -5.19
C GLN A 202 22.07 74.33 -6.18
#